data_AF-A0A852U203-F1
#
_entry.id   AF-A0A852U203-F1
#
_cell.length_a   1.000
_cell.length_b   1.000
_cell.length_c   1.000
_cell.angle_alpha   90.00
_cell.angle_beta   90.00
_cell.angle_gamma   90.00
#
_symmetry.space_group_name_H-M   'P 1'
#
loop_
_entity.id
_entity.type
_entity.pdbx_description
1 polymer ?
#
loop_
_entity_poly.entity_id
_entity_poly.type
_entity_poly.pdbx_seq_one_letter_code
_entity_poly.pdbx_strand_id
1 'polypeptide(L)'
;MELLVLGKVLGVPPLLLIFPVGREEMTEVLPGREIPTWQAAKWFTGEEAFPTRASDEWVVSHEDHAAWEKGGEPLDRFRWNDRYFADLRGARGRATGQRKAAETAKTDAERDAMLSAAKAEDHLAKQIEANIRRNRQGMREAGLTPGKLRPESAHIDPEGDE
;
A
#
# COMPACT_ATOMS: atom_id res chain seq x y z
N MET A 1 -4.75 -21.15 11.66
CA MET A 1 -3.67 -21.52 10.71
C MET A 1 -4.14 -22.44 9.59
N GLU A 2 -5.21 -23.23 9.79
CA GLU A 2 -5.70 -24.22 8.80
C GLU A 2 -6.08 -23.62 7.44
N LEU A 3 -6.76 -22.46 7.43
CA LEU A 3 -7.14 -21.78 6.18
C LEU A 3 -5.92 -21.44 5.29
N LEU A 4 -4.82 -21.00 5.90
CA LEU A 4 -3.59 -20.65 5.17
C LEU A 4 -2.94 -21.90 4.56
N VAL A 5 -2.96 -23.01 5.30
CA VAL A 5 -2.46 -24.31 4.83
C VAL A 5 -3.31 -24.80 3.66
N LEU A 6 -4.64 -24.73 3.78
CA LEU A 6 -5.56 -25.09 2.71
C LEU A 6 -5.32 -24.26 1.45
N GLY A 7 -5.21 -22.93 1.58
CA GLY A 7 -4.90 -22.06 0.45
C GLY A 7 -3.58 -22.43 -0.22
N LYS A 8 -2.54 -22.72 0.57
CA LYS A 8 -1.24 -23.14 0.04
C LYS A 8 -1.29 -24.49 -0.69
N VAL A 9 -2.01 -25.47 -0.15
CA VAL A 9 -2.16 -26.81 -0.75
C VAL A 9 -2.98 -26.76 -2.04
N LEU A 10 -4.06 -25.98 -2.06
CA LEU A 10 -4.95 -25.85 -3.20
C LEU A 10 -4.43 -24.89 -4.27
N GLY A 11 -3.40 -24.08 -3.97
CA GLY A 11 -2.89 -23.05 -4.88
C GLY A 11 -3.87 -21.90 -5.07
N VAL A 12 -4.75 -21.67 -4.09
CA VAL A 12 -5.81 -20.64 -4.13
C VAL A 12 -5.53 -19.59 -3.05
N PRO A 13 -5.64 -18.28 -3.35
CA PRO A 13 -5.56 -17.23 -2.35
C PRO A 13 -6.53 -17.50 -1.17
N PRO A 14 -6.10 -17.44 0.10
CA PRO A 14 -6.96 -17.74 1.25
C PRO A 14 -8.26 -16.92 1.28
N LEU A 15 -8.23 -15.68 0.79
CA LEU A 15 -9.42 -14.82 0.68
C LEU A 15 -10.52 -15.47 -0.17
N LEU A 16 -10.15 -16.14 -1.27
CA LEU A 16 -11.09 -16.80 -2.19
C LEU A 16 -11.64 -18.13 -1.65
N LEU A 17 -11.10 -18.63 -0.54
CA LEU A 17 -11.67 -19.77 0.19
C LEU A 17 -12.79 -19.33 1.13
N ILE A 18 -12.82 -18.04 1.52
CA ILE A 18 -13.86 -17.46 2.38
C ILE A 18 -14.91 -16.77 1.53
N PHE A 19 -14.49 -15.92 0.59
CA PHE A 19 -15.39 -15.07 -0.19
C PHE A 19 -15.38 -15.47 -1.68
N PRO A 20 -16.52 -15.86 -2.24
CA PRO A 20 -16.64 -16.26 -3.65
C PRO A 20 -16.69 -15.04 -4.60
N VAL A 21 -15.68 -14.16 -4.51
CA VAL A 21 -15.57 -12.93 -5.29
C VAL A 21 -15.69 -13.23 -6.80
N GLY A 22 -16.62 -12.56 -7.47
CA GLY A 22 -16.89 -12.73 -8.90
C GLY A 22 -17.71 -13.98 -9.26
N ARG A 23 -18.14 -14.77 -8.26
CA ARG A 23 -19.05 -15.91 -8.44
C ARG A 23 -20.40 -15.67 -7.78
N GLU A 24 -20.42 -15.02 -6.63
CA GLU A 24 -21.65 -14.63 -5.93
C GLU A 24 -21.64 -13.13 -5.66
N GLU A 25 -22.78 -12.48 -5.88
CA GLU A 25 -22.95 -11.04 -5.65
C GLU A 25 -23.00 -10.71 -4.16
N MET A 26 -23.70 -11.56 -3.38
CA MET A 26 -23.92 -11.41 -1.95
C MET A 26 -23.33 -12.60 -1.19
N THR A 27 -22.85 -12.36 0.03
CA THR A 27 -22.31 -13.41 0.88
C THR A 27 -22.66 -13.15 2.35
N GLU A 28 -22.99 -14.21 3.09
CA GLU A 28 -23.27 -14.13 4.52
C GLU A 28 -21.95 -14.01 5.30
N VAL A 29 -21.73 -12.87 5.96
CA VAL A 29 -20.49 -12.58 6.72
C VAL A 29 -20.67 -12.66 8.22
N LEU A 30 -21.91 -12.52 8.70
CA LEU A 30 -22.34 -12.68 10.08
C LEU A 30 -23.69 -13.39 10.07
N PRO A 31 -24.08 -14.11 11.15
CA PRO A 31 -25.33 -14.86 11.17
C PRO A 31 -26.55 -14.02 10.77
N GLY A 32 -27.22 -14.42 9.70
CA GLY A 32 -28.38 -13.75 9.11
C GLY A 32 -28.08 -12.43 8.38
N ARG A 33 -26.80 -12.10 8.12
CA ARG A 33 -26.38 -10.84 7.51
C ARG A 33 -25.57 -11.08 6.25
N GLU A 34 -26.23 -10.91 5.12
CA GLU A 34 -25.63 -10.90 3.79
C GLU A 34 -25.22 -9.47 3.38
N ILE A 35 -24.03 -9.33 2.81
CA ILE A 35 -23.52 -8.07 2.23
C ILE A 35 -22.88 -8.38 0.86
N PRO A 36 -22.61 -7.36 0.00
CA PRO A 36 -21.95 -7.58 -1.27
C PRO A 36 -20.59 -8.26 -1.06
N THR A 37 -20.33 -9.34 -1.80
CA THR A 37 -19.13 -10.18 -1.63
C THR A 37 -17.84 -9.38 -1.74
N TRP A 38 -17.82 -8.35 -2.59
CA TRP A 38 -16.65 -7.48 -2.72
C TRP A 38 -16.43 -6.58 -1.50
N GLN A 39 -17.50 -6.06 -0.90
CA GLN A 39 -17.40 -5.27 0.33
C GLN A 39 -17.03 -6.15 1.53
N ALA A 40 -17.53 -7.39 1.58
CA ALA A 40 -17.10 -8.39 2.56
C ALA A 40 -15.59 -8.62 2.49
N ALA A 41 -15.06 -8.82 1.28
CA ALA A 41 -13.64 -9.01 1.07
C ALA A 41 -12.82 -7.79 1.54
N LYS A 42 -13.23 -6.56 1.18
CA LYS A 42 -12.57 -5.34 1.63
C LYS A 42 -12.62 -5.14 3.14
N TRP A 43 -13.74 -5.45 3.77
CA TRP A 43 -13.83 -5.39 5.22
C TRP A 43 -12.89 -6.38 5.89
N PHE A 44 -12.86 -7.61 5.39
CA PHE A 44 -11.97 -8.66 5.89
C PHE A 44 -10.49 -8.33 5.75
N THR A 45 -10.09 -7.71 4.64
CA THR A 45 -8.70 -7.27 4.41
C THR A 45 -8.38 -5.95 5.12
N GLY A 46 -9.35 -5.34 5.80
CA GLY A 46 -9.20 -4.05 6.45
C GLY A 46 -8.99 -2.91 5.46
N GLU A 47 -9.52 -2.99 4.24
CA GLU A 47 -9.53 -1.91 3.24
C GLU A 47 -10.68 -0.92 3.44
N GLU A 48 -11.85 -1.39 3.88
CA GLU A 48 -13.03 -0.54 4.18
C GLU A 48 -13.72 -1.00 5.48
N ALA A 49 -14.39 -0.08 6.16
CA ALA A 49 -15.19 -0.44 7.34
C ALA A 49 -16.43 -1.26 6.95
N PHE A 50 -17.08 -1.86 7.96
CA PHE A 50 -18.22 -2.75 7.72
C PHE A 50 -19.35 -2.00 6.98
N PRO A 51 -19.88 -2.53 5.87
CA PRO A 51 -20.90 -1.83 5.11
C PRO A 51 -22.26 -1.89 5.82
N THR A 52 -22.93 -0.75 5.82
CA THR A 52 -24.30 -0.60 6.31
C THR A 52 -25.21 -0.31 5.13
N ARG A 53 -26.37 -0.95 5.11
CA ARG A 53 -27.39 -0.68 4.11
C ARG A 53 -28.08 0.63 4.48
N ALA A 54 -27.92 1.67 3.66
CA ALA A 54 -28.67 2.90 3.76
C ALA A 54 -29.59 3.00 2.54
N SER A 55 -30.90 2.86 2.75
CA SER A 55 -31.87 2.70 1.67
C SER A 55 -31.56 1.45 0.82
N ASP A 56 -31.44 1.60 -0.50
CA ASP A 56 -31.10 0.54 -1.47
C ASP A 56 -29.61 0.51 -1.85
N GLU A 57 -28.77 1.30 -1.18
CA GLU A 57 -27.32 1.33 -1.41
C GLU A 57 -26.55 0.80 -0.19
N TRP A 58 -25.40 0.19 -0.48
CA TRP A 58 -24.44 -0.24 0.55
C TRP A 58 -23.41 0.86 0.76
N VAL A 59 -23.47 1.50 1.92
CA VAL A 59 -22.60 2.62 2.30
C VAL A 59 -21.78 2.27 3.52
N VAL A 60 -20.70 3.01 3.77
CA VAL A 60 -19.95 2.89 5.03
C VAL A 60 -20.55 3.86 6.04
N SER A 61 -20.94 3.39 7.23
CA SER A 61 -21.48 4.25 8.28
C SER A 61 -20.36 5.09 8.91
N HIS A 62 -20.61 6.36 9.22
CA HIS A 62 -19.59 7.26 9.79
C HIS A 62 -19.12 6.83 11.18
N GLU A 63 -20.00 6.23 12.00
CA GLU A 63 -19.68 5.79 13.36
C GLU A 63 -18.81 4.53 13.35
N ASP A 64 -19.16 3.54 12.52
CA ASP A 64 -18.35 2.34 12.34
C ASP A 64 -17.00 2.69 11.70
N HIS A 65 -16.97 3.70 10.83
CA HIS A 65 -15.75 4.18 10.19
C HIS A 65 -14.72 4.70 11.19
N ALA A 66 -15.10 5.55 12.14
CA ALA A 66 -14.14 6.14 13.09
C ALA A 66 -13.52 5.09 14.05
N ALA A 67 -14.34 4.14 14.52
CA ALA A 67 -13.83 3.04 15.34
C ALA A 67 -12.94 2.09 14.52
N TRP A 68 -13.32 1.83 13.27
CA TRP A 68 -12.56 1.00 12.34
C TRP A 68 -11.24 1.65 11.93
N GLU A 69 -11.19 2.95 11.62
CA GLU A 69 -9.96 3.68 11.27
C GLU A 69 -8.89 3.55 12.36
N LYS A 70 -9.30 3.67 13.62
CA LYS A 70 -8.38 3.48 14.74
C LYS A 70 -7.86 2.04 14.85
N GLY A 71 -8.71 1.05 14.58
CA GLY A 71 -8.30 -0.36 14.54
C GLY A 71 -7.47 -0.74 13.32
N GLY A 72 -7.67 -0.04 12.20
CA GLY A 72 -7.00 -0.25 10.92
C GLY A 72 -5.66 0.46 10.78
N GLU A 73 -5.34 1.42 11.66
CA GLU A 73 -4.10 2.20 11.61
C GLU A 73 -2.85 1.34 11.34
N PRO A 74 -2.61 0.20 12.01
CA PRO A 74 -1.45 -0.63 11.72
C PRO A 74 -1.38 -1.06 10.24
N LEU A 75 -2.48 -1.54 9.66
CA LEU A 75 -2.52 -1.97 8.26
C LEU A 75 -2.26 -0.80 7.32
N ASP A 76 -2.83 0.37 7.61
CA ASP A 76 -2.64 1.56 6.78
C ASP A 76 -1.19 2.04 6.80
N ARG A 77 -0.51 2.00 7.95
CA ARG A 77 0.92 2.33 8.03
C ARG A 77 1.78 1.42 7.17
N PHE A 78 1.48 0.12 7.13
CA PHE A 78 2.19 -0.84 6.27
C PHE A 78 1.87 -0.61 4.78
N ARG A 79 0.61 -0.33 4.42
CA ARG A 79 0.22 0.01 3.05
C ARG A 79 0.90 1.29 2.56
N TRP A 80 0.91 2.33 3.39
CA TRP A 80 1.61 3.58 3.10
C TRP A 80 3.11 3.37 2.97
N ASN A 81 3.71 2.54 3.83
CA ASN A 81 5.11 2.17 3.71
C ASN A 81 5.41 1.54 2.33
N ASP A 82 4.64 0.54 1.91
CA ASP A 82 4.78 -0.11 0.61
C ASP A 82 4.59 0.88 -0.55
N ARG A 83 3.60 1.78 -0.43
CA ARG A 83 3.34 2.82 -1.40
C ARG A 83 4.53 3.78 -1.55
N TYR A 84 5.08 4.27 -0.45
CA TYR A 84 6.25 5.16 -0.50
C TYR A 84 7.45 4.47 -1.14
N PHE A 85 7.69 3.19 -0.86
CA PHE A 85 8.76 2.45 -1.53
C PHE A 85 8.49 2.24 -3.02
N ALA A 86 7.25 2.03 -3.44
CA ALA A 86 6.89 1.98 -4.85
C ALA A 86 7.12 3.34 -5.54
N ASP A 87 6.70 4.43 -4.91
CA ASP A 87 6.89 5.79 -5.41
C ASP A 87 8.39 6.15 -5.50
N LEU A 88 9.18 5.76 -4.50
CA LEU A 88 10.64 5.95 -4.51
C LEU A 88 11.31 5.21 -5.66
N ARG A 89 10.92 3.94 -5.90
CA ARG A 89 11.40 3.16 -7.04
C ARG A 89 11.03 3.85 -8.36
N GLY A 90 9.80 4.36 -8.46
CA GLY A 90 9.33 5.11 -9.62
C GLY A 90 10.17 6.36 -9.89
N ALA A 91 10.40 7.20 -8.87
CA ALA A 91 11.18 8.44 -9.00
C ALA A 91 12.64 8.15 -9.39
N ARG A 92 13.31 7.20 -8.73
CA ARG A 92 14.68 6.79 -9.08
C ARG A 92 14.77 6.20 -10.48
N GLY A 93 13.77 5.41 -10.88
CA GLY A 93 13.66 4.85 -12.23
C GLY A 93 13.56 5.93 -13.30
N ARG A 94 12.69 6.92 -13.11
CA ARG A 94 12.57 8.07 -14.01
C ARG A 94 13.84 8.92 -14.06
N ALA A 95 14.45 9.23 -12.91
CA ALA A 95 15.73 9.95 -12.88
C ALA A 95 16.82 9.23 -13.68
N THR A 96 16.93 7.91 -13.51
CA THR A 96 17.88 7.08 -14.27
C THR A 96 17.56 7.08 -15.76
N GLY A 97 16.29 6.95 -16.14
CA GLY A 97 15.84 7.02 -17.52
C GLY A 97 16.18 8.35 -18.18
N GLN A 98 15.97 9.47 -17.48
CA GLN A 98 16.30 10.81 -17.97
C GLN A 98 17.81 11.01 -18.17
N ARG A 99 18.65 10.52 -17.23
CA ARG A 99 20.11 10.56 -17.42
C ARG A 99 20.57 9.78 -18.64
N LYS A 100 20.04 8.57 -18.84
CA LYS A 100 20.34 7.76 -20.03
C LYS A 100 19.89 8.42 -21.32
N ALA A 101 18.71 9.06 -21.31
CA ALA A 101 18.23 9.82 -22.48
C ALA A 101 19.18 10.98 -22.81
N ALA A 102 19.69 11.68 -21.79
CA ALA A 102 20.62 12.80 -21.96
C ALA A 102 21.94 12.39 -22.63
N GLU A 103 22.44 11.17 -22.37
CA GLU A 103 23.63 10.62 -23.03
C GLU A 103 23.47 10.49 -24.55
N THR A 104 22.23 10.32 -25.03
CA THR A 104 21.90 10.16 -26.46
C THR A 104 21.27 11.41 -27.09
N ALA A 105 21.20 12.52 -26.35
CA ALA A 105 20.59 13.76 -26.82
C ALA A 105 21.36 14.35 -28.01
N LYS A 106 20.62 14.87 -29.01
CA LYS A 106 21.20 15.38 -30.26
C LYS A 106 21.68 16.82 -30.13
N THR A 107 21.12 17.54 -29.17
CA THR A 107 21.46 18.94 -28.89
C THR A 107 21.78 19.14 -27.41
N ASP A 108 22.57 20.17 -27.13
CA ASP A 108 22.87 20.55 -25.74
C ASP A 108 21.62 20.98 -24.98
N ALA A 109 20.67 21.66 -25.66
CA ALA A 109 19.39 22.05 -25.06
C ALA A 109 18.53 20.84 -24.64
N GLU A 110 18.47 19.79 -25.46
CA GLU A 110 17.79 18.54 -25.11
C GLU A 110 18.49 17.83 -23.94
N ARG A 111 19.82 17.78 -23.97
CA ARG A 111 20.63 17.19 -22.89
C ARG A 111 20.36 17.90 -21.56
N ASP A 112 20.40 19.23 -21.56
CA ASP A 112 20.21 20.05 -20.37
C ASP A 112 18.78 19.91 -19.81
N ALA A 113 17.78 19.85 -20.68
CA ALA A 113 16.40 19.61 -20.27
C ALA A 113 16.23 18.23 -19.59
N MET A 114 16.82 17.18 -20.16
CA MET A 114 16.78 15.82 -19.57
C MET A 114 17.54 15.75 -18.25
N LEU A 115 18.71 16.37 -18.14
CA LEU A 115 19.46 16.45 -16.89
C LEU A 115 18.72 17.26 -15.82
N SER A 116 18.03 18.33 -16.21
CA SER A 116 17.17 19.11 -15.31
C SER A 116 15.99 18.27 -14.80
N ALA A 117 15.33 17.53 -15.68
CA ALA A 117 14.26 16.59 -15.30
C ALA A 117 14.77 15.49 -14.36
N ALA A 118 15.95 14.93 -14.62
CA ALA A 118 16.58 13.95 -13.73
C ALA A 118 16.81 14.51 -12.32
N LYS A 119 17.32 15.76 -12.23
CA LYS A 119 17.51 16.45 -10.94
C LYS A 119 16.19 16.66 -10.20
N ALA A 120 15.13 17.04 -10.92
CA ALA A 120 13.80 17.20 -10.32
C ALA A 120 13.28 15.88 -9.71
N GLU A 121 13.46 14.76 -10.41
CA GLU A 121 13.11 13.43 -9.91
C GLU A 121 13.96 13.01 -8.70
N ASP A 122 15.25 13.36 -8.66
CA ASP A 122 16.09 13.14 -7.48
C ASP A 122 15.60 13.94 -6.26
N HIS A 123 15.18 15.19 -6.46
CA HIS A 123 14.60 16.00 -5.40
C HIS A 123 13.30 15.38 -4.86
N LEU A 124 12.43 14.89 -5.75
CA LEU A 124 11.23 14.15 -5.36
C LEU A 124 11.59 12.87 -4.59
N ALA A 125 12.59 12.11 -5.04
CA ALA A 125 13.05 10.91 -4.35
C ALA A 125 13.48 11.22 -2.91
N LYS A 126 14.23 12.31 -2.68
CA LYS A 126 14.62 12.75 -1.32
C LYS A 126 13.42 13.10 -0.44
N GLN A 127 12.38 13.72 -1.01
CA GLN A 127 11.15 14.00 -0.27
C GLN A 127 10.42 12.70 0.12
N ILE A 128 10.37 11.73 -0.79
CA ILE A 128 9.77 10.41 -0.51
C ILE A 128 10.58 9.67 0.57
N GLU A 129 11.91 9.72 0.54
CA GLU A 129 12.76 9.15 1.61
C GLU A 129 12.44 9.76 2.99
N ALA A 130 12.19 11.07 3.05
CA ALA A 130 11.75 11.71 4.29
C ALA A 130 10.37 11.24 4.75
N ASN A 131 9.45 10.95 3.81
CA ASN A 131 8.14 10.37 4.13
C ASN A 131 8.27 8.94 4.66
N ILE A 132 9.14 8.12 4.05
CA ILE A 132 9.44 6.77 4.53
C ILE A 132 9.93 6.83 5.98
N ARG A 133 10.92 7.68 6.27
CA ARG A 133 11.47 7.82 7.62
C ARG A 133 10.39 8.22 8.63
N ARG A 134 9.59 9.26 8.31
CA ARG A 134 8.50 9.72 9.19
C ARG A 134 7.44 8.64 9.42
N ASN A 135 7.04 7.90 8.38
CA ASN A 135 6.07 6.83 8.52
C ASN A 135 6.60 5.70 9.42
N ARG A 136 7.86 5.29 9.20
CA ARG A 136 8.51 4.23 9.98
C ARG A 136 8.74 4.64 11.43
N GLN A 137 9.08 5.90 11.70
CA GLN A 137 9.12 6.44 13.06
C GLN A 137 7.72 6.38 13.70
N GLY A 138 6.68 6.83 13.01
CA GLY A 138 5.30 6.76 13.50
C GLY A 138 4.84 5.31 13.75
N MET A 139 5.30 4.35 12.95
CA MET A 139 5.08 2.92 13.21
C MET A 139 5.70 2.50 14.55
N ARG A 140 6.96 2.88 14.81
CA ARG A 140 7.63 2.59 16.09
C ARG A 140 6.93 3.25 17.28
N GLU A 141 6.52 4.51 17.15
CA GLU A 141 5.76 5.25 18.17
C GLU A 141 4.40 4.59 18.49
N ALA A 142 3.78 3.95 17.50
CA ALA A 142 2.56 3.16 17.67
C ALA A 142 2.81 1.71 18.16
N GLY A 143 4.05 1.35 18.50
CA GLY A 143 4.43 0.01 18.96
C GLY A 143 4.50 -1.05 17.86
N LEU A 144 4.55 -0.65 16.58
CA LEU A 144 4.66 -1.54 15.43
C LEU A 144 6.12 -1.77 15.05
N THR A 145 6.41 -2.94 14.48
CA THR A 145 7.74 -3.28 13.97
C THR A 145 7.76 -3.15 12.43
N PRO A 146 8.33 -2.07 11.85
CA PRO A 146 8.32 -1.84 10.42
C PRO A 146 9.28 -2.74 9.62
N GLY A 147 9.99 -3.65 10.29
CA GLY A 147 10.93 -4.61 9.70
C GLY A 147 12.23 -3.96 9.19
N LYS A 148 13.21 -4.83 8.87
CA LYS A 148 14.51 -4.42 8.33
C LYS A 148 14.40 -3.91 6.89
N LEU A 149 15.11 -2.83 6.59
CA LEU A 149 15.24 -2.36 5.22
C LEU A 149 16.23 -3.21 4.43
N ARG A 150 16.02 -3.29 3.12
CA ARG A 150 17.02 -3.86 2.22
C ARG A 150 18.27 -2.97 2.19
N PRO A 151 19.47 -3.53 1.94
CA PRO A 151 20.73 -2.77 1.98
C PRO A 151 20.71 -1.48 1.17
N GLU A 152 20.11 -1.49 -0.03
CA GLU A 152 19.99 -0.34 -0.93
C GLU A 152 19.12 0.82 -0.40
N SER A 153 18.42 0.60 0.70
CA SER A 153 17.51 1.54 1.34
C SER A 153 17.83 1.77 2.82
N ALA A 154 18.85 1.10 3.36
CA ALA A 154 19.22 1.18 4.78
C ALA A 154 19.58 2.62 5.21
N HIS A 155 20.13 3.44 4.30
CA HIS A 155 20.44 4.85 4.57
C HIS A 155 19.20 5.72 4.85
N ILE A 156 18.00 5.26 4.47
CA ILE A 156 16.76 6.00 4.65
C ILE A 156 16.34 6.00 6.13
N ASP A 157 16.49 4.85 6.79
CA ASP A 157 16.13 4.64 8.20
C ASP A 157 17.14 3.68 8.86
N PRO A 158 18.28 4.20 9.34
CA PRO A 158 19.35 3.39 9.93
C PRO A 158 18.97 2.79 11.29
N GLU A 159 17.90 3.28 11.93
CA GLU A 159 17.37 2.71 13.20
C GLU A 159 16.60 1.40 13.00
N GLY A 160 16.42 0.95 11.74
CA GLY A 160 15.73 -0.30 11.43
C GLY A 160 16.51 -1.59 11.72
N ASP A 161 17.65 -1.51 12.42
CA ASP A 161 18.59 -2.63 12.61
C ASP A 161 18.38 -3.48 13.87
N GLU A 162 17.55 -3.05 14.81
CA GLU A 162 17.26 -3.80 16.06
C GLU A 162 16.22 -4.92 15.86
#